data_AF-A0A538CH96-F1
#
_entry.id   AF-A0A538CH96-F1
#
_cell.length_a   1.000
_cell.length_b   1.000
_cell.length_c   1.000
_cell.angle_alpha   90.00
_cell.angle_beta   90.00
_cell.angle_gamma   90.00
#
_symmetry.space_group_name_H-M   'P 1'
#
loop_
_entity.id
_entity.type
_entity.pdbx_description
1 polymer ?
#
loop_
_entity_poly.entity_id
_entity_poly.type
_entity_poly.pdbx_seq_one_letter_code
_entity_poly.pdbx_strand_id
1 'polypeptide(L)'
;LVRIDADEVTYSLHIIVRFELEQDLIEDRLAVTDLPEAWNARMHEYLGVDVTDDAHGVLQDMHWAGGAFGYFPTYALGNVMSVQIWERALEDLGDLDERFERGEFDDLREWLREHLYRLGAKFTPQETIERVTGSRIDAKPYVRYLREKLAPQVV
;
A
#
# COMPACT_ATOMS: atom_id res chain seq x y z
N LEU A 1 -1.88 -16.14 -2.29
CA LEU A 1 -0.48 -16.54 -2.00
C LEU A 1 0.53 -15.52 -2.52
N VAL A 2 0.45 -15.16 -3.81
CA VAL A 2 1.41 -14.26 -4.46
C VAL A 2 1.03 -12.79 -4.24
N ARG A 3 1.96 -11.99 -3.71
CA ARG A 3 1.72 -10.57 -3.39
C ARG A 3 1.34 -9.71 -4.60
N ILE A 4 2.00 -9.93 -5.75
CA ILE A 4 1.77 -9.10 -6.95
C ILE A 4 0.37 -9.28 -7.55
N ASP A 5 -0.29 -10.38 -7.21
CA ASP A 5 -1.64 -10.73 -7.68
C ASP A 5 -2.72 -10.51 -6.59
N ALA A 6 -2.33 -9.98 -5.43
CA ALA A 6 -3.24 -9.78 -4.30
C ALA A 6 -4.22 -8.63 -4.58
N ASP A 7 -5.45 -8.80 -4.12
CA ASP A 7 -6.49 -7.77 -4.19
C ASP A 7 -6.20 -6.60 -3.25
N GLU A 8 -6.91 -5.47 -3.43
CA GLU A 8 -6.68 -4.23 -2.67
C GLU A 8 -6.81 -4.39 -1.14
N VAL A 9 -7.53 -5.39 -0.65
CA VAL A 9 -7.70 -5.64 0.80
C VAL A 9 -6.51 -6.43 1.33
N THR A 10 -6.19 -7.54 0.67
CA THR A 10 -5.18 -8.49 1.15
C THR A 10 -3.76 -8.03 0.85
N TYR A 11 -3.57 -7.16 -0.15
CA TYR A 11 -2.26 -6.67 -0.57
C TYR A 11 -1.43 -6.09 0.58
N SER A 12 -2.05 -5.25 1.42
CA SER A 12 -1.33 -4.61 2.54
C SER A 12 -0.89 -5.62 3.61
N LEU A 13 -1.59 -6.76 3.75
CA LEU A 13 -1.20 -7.82 4.68
C LEU A 13 0.08 -8.53 4.22
N HIS A 14 0.24 -8.74 2.91
CA HIS A 14 1.50 -9.26 2.34
C HIS A 14 2.70 -8.35 2.65
N ILE A 15 2.49 -7.04 2.67
CA ILE A 15 3.51 -6.05 3.03
C ILE A 15 3.85 -6.11 4.52
N ILE A 16 2.85 -6.23 5.39
CA ILE A 16 3.04 -6.35 6.84
C ILE A 16 3.89 -7.59 7.17
N VAL A 17 3.59 -8.75 6.58
CA VAL A 17 4.37 -9.97 6.79
C VAL A 17 5.86 -9.74 6.49
N ARG A 18 6.18 -9.12 5.35
CA ARG A 18 7.57 -8.83 4.97
C ARG A 18 8.22 -7.85 5.92
N PHE A 19 7.52 -6.78 6.27
CA PHE A 19 8.05 -5.76 7.17
C PHE A 19 8.39 -6.33 8.55
N GLU A 20 7.50 -7.13 9.14
CA GLU A 20 7.74 -7.74 10.45
C GLU A 20 8.90 -8.75 10.41
N LEU A 21 8.99 -9.55 9.35
CA LEU A 21 10.13 -10.46 9.15
C LEU A 21 11.44 -9.69 8.95
N GLU A 22 11.43 -8.56 8.23
CA GLU A 22 12.60 -7.68 8.11
C GLU A 22 13.04 -7.14 9.47
N GLN A 23 12.10 -6.71 10.32
CA GLN A 23 12.42 -6.26 11.67
C GLN A 23 13.03 -7.39 12.50
N ASP A 24 12.44 -8.58 12.48
CA ASP A 24 12.95 -9.73 13.23
C ASP A 24 14.34 -10.18 12.76
N LEU A 25 14.63 -10.10 11.45
CA LEU A 25 15.96 -10.37 10.89
C LEU A 25 16.99 -9.31 11.30
N ILE A 26 16.64 -8.03 11.23
CA ILE A 26 17.54 -6.91 11.55
C ILE A 26 17.85 -6.83 13.05
N GLU A 27 16.89 -7.19 13.88
CA GLU A 27 17.02 -7.18 15.34
C GLU A 27 17.56 -8.51 15.90
N ASP A 28 18.09 -9.38 15.04
CA ASP A 28 18.64 -10.71 15.37
C ASP A 28 17.68 -11.61 16.17
N ARG A 29 16.36 -11.40 16.02
CA ARG A 29 15.31 -12.23 16.63
C ARG A 29 14.94 -13.46 15.80
N LEU A 30 15.28 -13.44 14.51
CA LEU A 30 15.04 -14.52 13.57
C LEU A 30 16.32 -14.87 12.82
N ALA A 31 16.72 -16.15 12.85
CA ALA A 31 17.81 -16.61 12.01
C ALA A 31 17.33 -16.78 10.56
N VAL A 32 18.21 -16.47 9.59
CA VAL A 32 17.90 -16.61 8.15
C VAL A 32 17.49 -18.05 7.79
N THR A 33 18.04 -19.06 8.46
CA THR A 33 17.70 -20.47 8.26
C THR A 33 16.25 -20.79 8.60
N ASP A 34 15.65 -20.01 9.51
CA ASP A 34 14.31 -20.25 10.05
C ASP A 34 13.26 -19.39 9.33
N LEU A 35 13.71 -18.51 8.42
CA LEU A 35 12.87 -17.60 7.65
C LEU A 35 11.77 -18.30 6.83
N PRO A 36 11.99 -19.47 6.18
CA PRO A 36 10.91 -20.19 5.49
C PRO A 36 9.76 -20.59 6.42
N GLU A 37 10.07 -21.08 7.62
CA GLU A 37 9.06 -21.49 8.60
C GLU A 37 8.31 -20.27 9.16
N ALA A 38 9.05 -19.23 9.54
CA ALA A 38 8.48 -17.98 10.04
C ALA A 38 7.57 -17.32 8.99
N TRP A 39 7.96 -17.34 7.71
CA TRP A 39 7.14 -16.86 6.61
C TRP A 39 5.81 -17.61 6.53
N ASN A 40 5.85 -18.94 6.50
CA ASN A 40 4.65 -19.77 6.37
C ASN A 40 3.69 -19.55 7.54
N ALA A 41 4.23 -19.44 8.76
CA ALA A 41 3.44 -19.14 9.95
C ALA A 41 2.73 -17.77 9.85
N ARG A 42 3.46 -16.71 9.47
CA ARG A 42 2.89 -15.36 9.32
C ARG A 42 1.87 -15.27 8.18
N MET A 43 2.14 -15.94 7.06
CA MET A 43 1.18 -16.02 5.94
C MET A 43 -0.13 -16.68 6.36
N HIS A 44 -0.06 -17.76 7.15
CA HIS A 44 -1.25 -18.42 7.68
C HIS A 44 -1.96 -17.53 8.71
N GLU A 45 -1.23 -16.88 9.63
CA GLU A 45 -1.79 -16.00 10.66
C GLU A 45 -2.54 -14.80 10.06
N TYR A 46 -1.92 -14.09 9.11
CA TYR A 46 -2.48 -12.87 8.54
C TYR A 46 -3.49 -13.11 7.42
N LEU A 47 -3.27 -14.13 6.58
CA LEU A 47 -4.06 -14.34 5.37
C LEU A 47 -4.84 -15.66 5.35
N GLY A 48 -4.62 -16.56 6.32
CA GLY A 48 -5.31 -17.85 6.39
C GLY A 48 -4.94 -18.80 5.25
N VAL A 49 -3.74 -18.65 4.66
CA VAL A 49 -3.30 -19.44 3.50
C VAL A 49 -2.08 -20.30 3.83
N ASP A 50 -2.10 -21.53 3.33
CA ASP A 50 -0.98 -22.46 3.44
C ASP A 50 -0.04 -22.29 2.25
N VAL A 51 1.25 -22.09 2.53
CA VAL A 51 2.30 -21.95 1.52
C VAL A 51 2.75 -23.34 1.06
N THR A 52 2.77 -23.58 -0.26
CA THR A 52 3.02 -24.91 -0.84
C THR A 52 4.50 -25.28 -0.91
N ASP A 53 5.35 -24.29 -1.16
CA ASP A 53 6.79 -24.42 -1.34
C ASP A 53 7.47 -23.05 -1.22
N ASP A 54 8.80 -23.04 -1.08
CA ASP A 54 9.55 -21.79 -0.89
C ASP A 54 9.49 -20.86 -2.12
N ALA A 55 9.30 -21.41 -3.32
CA ALA A 55 9.20 -20.60 -4.55
C ALA A 55 7.91 -19.74 -4.57
N HIS A 56 6.81 -20.27 -4.03
CA HIS A 56 5.57 -19.53 -3.79
C HIS A 56 5.50 -18.89 -2.37
N GLY A 57 6.51 -19.16 -1.55
CA GLY A 57 6.69 -18.66 -0.20
C GLY A 57 7.71 -17.53 -0.12
N VAL A 58 8.72 -17.75 0.71
CA VAL A 58 9.77 -16.78 1.05
C VAL A 58 10.60 -16.31 -0.16
N LEU A 59 10.70 -17.11 -1.23
CA LEU A 59 11.49 -16.80 -2.43
C LEU A 59 10.66 -16.11 -3.54
N GLN A 60 9.37 -15.81 -3.30
CA GLN A 60 8.49 -15.24 -4.33
C GLN A 60 8.90 -13.84 -4.81
N ASP A 61 9.70 -13.11 -4.01
CA ASP A 61 10.12 -11.74 -4.29
C ASP A 61 11.65 -11.60 -4.35
N MET A 62 12.13 -10.80 -5.30
CA MET A 62 13.56 -10.57 -5.52
C MET A 62 14.18 -9.53 -4.57
N HIS A 63 13.39 -8.81 -3.78
CA HIS A 63 13.83 -7.63 -3.01
C HIS A 63 14.97 -7.95 -2.04
N TRP A 64 14.83 -8.99 -1.22
CA TRP A 64 15.87 -9.37 -0.26
C TRP A 64 17.15 -9.87 -0.93
N ALA A 65 17.04 -10.59 -2.05
CA ALA A 65 18.19 -10.98 -2.86
C ALA A 65 18.91 -9.75 -3.46
N GLY A 66 18.16 -8.69 -3.78
CA GLY A 66 18.70 -7.40 -4.23
C GLY A 66 19.14 -6.46 -3.09
N GLY A 67 19.06 -6.88 -1.83
CA GLY A 67 19.42 -6.06 -0.67
C GLY A 67 18.44 -4.93 -0.33
N ALA A 68 17.22 -4.95 -0.88
CA ALA A 68 16.21 -3.91 -0.70
C ALA A 68 15.40 -4.09 0.60
N PHE A 69 16.07 -4.09 1.75
CA PHE A 69 15.44 -4.12 3.08
C PHE A 69 14.83 -2.75 3.43
N GLY A 70 13.67 -2.74 4.10
CA GLY A 70 12.91 -1.53 4.39
C GLY A 70 12.17 -0.96 3.17
N TYR A 71 12.17 -1.68 2.04
CA TYR A 71 11.54 -1.24 0.80
C TYR A 71 10.03 -1.56 0.78
N PHE A 72 9.62 -2.74 1.25
CA PHE A 72 8.22 -3.17 1.17
C PHE A 72 7.20 -2.20 1.80
N PRO A 73 7.46 -1.57 2.96
CA PRO A 73 6.53 -0.61 3.55
C PRO A 73 6.11 0.52 2.61
N THR A 74 6.96 0.87 1.62
CA THR A 74 6.65 1.92 0.65
C THR A 74 5.43 1.61 -0.21
N TYR A 75 5.14 0.33 -0.50
CA TYR A 75 3.96 -0.06 -1.26
C TYR A 75 2.67 0.22 -0.48
N ALA A 76 2.63 -0.14 0.81
CA ALA A 76 1.47 0.12 1.67
C ALA A 76 1.29 1.62 1.93
N LEU A 77 2.38 2.37 2.11
CA LEU A 77 2.33 3.83 2.19
C LEU A 77 1.72 4.45 0.92
N GLY A 78 2.03 3.92 -0.26
CA GLY A 78 1.41 4.34 -1.52
C GLY A 78 -0.11 4.22 -1.51
N ASN A 79 -0.65 3.09 -1.06
CA ASN A 79 -2.11 2.86 -0.93
C ASN A 79 -2.76 3.81 0.08
N VAL A 80 -2.10 4.07 1.20
CA VAL A 80 -2.61 4.98 2.22
C VAL A 80 -2.64 6.43 1.69
N MET A 81 -1.54 6.87 1.10
CA MET A 81 -1.43 8.24 0.57
C MET A 81 -2.36 8.46 -0.63
N SER A 82 -2.58 7.45 -1.49
CA SER A 82 -3.43 7.59 -2.67
C SER A 82 -4.85 7.99 -2.30
N VAL A 83 -5.44 7.39 -1.26
CA VAL A 83 -6.80 7.72 -0.81
C VAL A 83 -6.85 9.10 -0.14
N GLN A 84 -5.84 9.49 0.63
CA GLN A 84 -5.80 10.85 1.18
C GLN A 84 -5.72 11.92 0.09
N ILE A 85 -4.92 11.68 -0.94
CA ILE A 85 -4.81 12.56 -2.11
C ILE A 85 -6.12 12.59 -2.88
N TRP A 86 -6.74 11.43 -3.08
CA TRP A 86 -8.02 11.26 -3.77
C TRP A 86 -9.17 12.01 -3.08
N GLU A 87 -9.33 11.84 -1.77
CA GLU A 87 -10.36 12.54 -0.99
C GLU A 87 -10.19 14.06 -1.11
N ARG A 88 -8.95 14.55 -1.02
CA ARG A 88 -8.69 15.97 -1.20
C ARG A 88 -9.01 16.47 -2.62
N ALA A 89 -8.67 15.69 -3.64
CA ALA A 89 -9.00 16.03 -5.02
C ALA A 89 -10.52 16.12 -5.22
N LEU A 90 -11.30 15.21 -4.64
CA LEU A 90 -12.77 15.25 -4.68
C LEU A 90 -13.36 16.44 -3.90
N GLU A 91 -12.76 16.84 -2.78
CA GLU A 91 -13.15 18.06 -2.07
C GLU A 91 -12.99 19.32 -2.94
N ASP A 92 -11.90 19.39 -3.71
CA ASP A 92 -11.57 20.55 -4.53
C ASP A 92 -12.29 20.56 -5.89
N LEU A 93 -12.50 19.39 -6.52
CA LEU A 93 -13.02 19.25 -7.88
C LEU A 93 -14.49 18.80 -7.97
N GLY A 94 -15.04 18.32 -6.85
CA GLY A 94 -16.33 17.61 -6.80
C GLY A 94 -16.24 16.17 -7.30
N ASP A 95 -17.40 15.54 -7.49
CA ASP A 95 -17.48 14.19 -8.05
C ASP A 95 -16.91 14.14 -9.48
N LEU A 96 -16.12 13.10 -9.75
CA LEU A 96 -15.39 12.88 -10.99
C LEU A 96 -15.92 11.67 -11.78
N ASP A 97 -16.81 10.85 -11.22
CA ASP A 97 -17.25 9.59 -11.84
C ASP A 97 -17.89 9.84 -13.22
N GLU A 98 -18.81 10.79 -13.32
CA GLU A 98 -19.44 11.13 -14.62
C GLU A 98 -18.41 11.65 -15.65
N ARG A 99 -17.34 12.31 -15.21
CA ARG A 99 -16.27 12.80 -16.11
C ARG A 99 -15.44 11.61 -16.60
N PHE A 100 -15.11 10.68 -15.72
CA PHE A 100 -14.38 9.47 -16.09
C PHE A 100 -15.15 8.57 -17.05
N GLU A 101 -16.48 8.46 -16.88
CA GLU A 101 -17.34 7.73 -17.83
C GLU A 101 -17.29 8.32 -19.25
N ARG A 102 -17.04 9.63 -19.37
CA ARG A 102 -16.83 10.31 -20.66
C ARG A 102 -15.38 10.32 -21.14
N GLY A 103 -14.46 9.75 -20.37
CA GLY A 103 -13.03 9.75 -20.67
C GLY A 103 -12.33 11.10 -20.39
N GLU A 104 -12.93 11.95 -19.57
CA GLU A 104 -12.41 13.27 -19.19
C GLU A 104 -11.56 13.16 -17.91
N PHE A 105 -10.24 13.10 -18.07
CA PHE A 105 -9.28 12.96 -16.95
C PHE A 105 -8.43 14.23 -16.71
N ASP A 106 -8.62 15.26 -17.53
CA ASP A 106 -7.76 16.44 -17.54
C ASP A 106 -7.79 17.19 -16.19
N ASP A 107 -8.96 17.33 -15.58
CA ASP A 107 -9.12 18.08 -14.32
C ASP A 107 -8.31 17.45 -13.18
N LEU A 108 -8.42 16.13 -13.00
CA LEU A 108 -7.61 15.42 -12.00
C LEU A 108 -6.12 15.51 -12.31
N ARG A 109 -5.74 15.36 -13.59
CA ARG A 109 -4.32 15.44 -13.99
C ARG A 109 -3.74 16.82 -13.68
N GLU A 110 -4.44 17.90 -14.03
CA GLU A 110 -3.96 19.26 -13.78
C GLU A 110 -3.95 19.58 -12.28
N TRP A 111 -4.94 19.12 -11.52
CA TRP A 111 -4.92 19.23 -10.07
C TRP A 111 -3.72 18.51 -9.46
N LEU A 112 -3.44 17.26 -9.84
CA LEU A 112 -2.26 16.53 -9.37
C LEU A 112 -0.96 17.22 -9.79
N ARG A 113 -0.90 17.83 -10.97
CA ARG A 113 0.27 18.60 -11.42
C ARG A 113 0.53 19.80 -10.52
N GLU A 114 -0.50 20.59 -10.23
CA GLU A 114 -0.38 21.82 -9.44
C GLU A 114 -0.23 21.57 -7.95
N HIS A 115 -0.87 20.53 -7.40
CA HIS A 115 -0.86 20.29 -5.96
C HIS A 115 0.26 19.34 -5.52
N LEU A 116 0.59 18.33 -6.34
CA LEU A 116 1.53 17.26 -5.98
C LEU A 116 2.79 17.24 -6.84
N TYR A 117 2.67 17.05 -8.15
CA TYR A 117 3.83 16.73 -9.01
C TYR A 117 4.83 17.87 -9.12
N ARG A 118 4.37 19.14 -9.13
CA ARG A 118 5.27 20.30 -9.17
C ARG A 118 6.19 20.41 -7.94
N LEU A 119 5.85 19.74 -6.83
CA LEU A 119 6.63 19.80 -5.60
C LEU A 119 7.93 19.00 -5.73
N GLY A 120 7.96 17.98 -6.60
CA GLY A 120 9.11 17.10 -6.79
C GLY A 120 9.66 16.59 -5.45
N ALA A 121 10.99 16.64 -5.28
CA ALA A 121 11.67 16.27 -4.04
C ALA A 121 11.92 17.47 -3.11
N LYS A 122 11.16 18.57 -3.23
CA LYS A 122 11.36 19.80 -2.42
C LYS A 122 11.05 19.60 -0.94
N PHE A 123 10.15 18.68 -0.62
CA PHE A 123 9.68 18.40 0.72
C PHE A 123 9.80 16.91 1.03
N THR A 124 9.89 16.56 2.32
CA THR A 124 9.81 15.16 2.73
C THR A 124 8.43 14.57 2.39
N PRO A 125 8.27 13.23 2.33
CA PRO A 125 6.97 12.61 2.01
C PRO A 125 5.85 13.08 2.96
N GLN A 126 6.12 13.08 4.26
CA GLN A 126 5.17 13.53 5.28
C GLN A 126 4.70 14.98 5.05
N GLU A 127 5.66 15.86 4.80
CA GLU A 127 5.46 17.28 4.54
C GLU A 127 4.77 17.55 3.20
N THR A 128 4.99 16.68 2.21
CA THR A 128 4.33 16.75 0.91
C THR A 128 2.86 16.42 1.06
N ILE A 129 2.55 15.30 1.73
CA ILE A 129 1.17 14.88 1.98
C ILE A 129 0.43 15.92 2.83
N GLU A 130 1.05 16.46 3.87
CA GLU A 130 0.43 17.50 4.71
C GLU A 130 0.10 18.77 3.93
N ARG A 131 0.96 19.19 2.98
CA ARG A 131 0.67 20.33 2.10
C ARG A 131 -0.44 20.05 1.08
N VAL A 132 -0.49 18.83 0.57
CA VAL A 132 -1.46 18.44 -0.46
C VAL A 132 -2.83 18.26 0.18
N THR A 133 -2.91 17.51 1.27
CA THR A 133 -4.17 17.01 1.85
C THR A 133 -4.61 17.76 3.11
N GLY A 134 -3.74 18.60 3.68
CA GLY A 134 -3.99 19.29 4.95
C GLY A 134 -3.82 18.39 6.20
N SER A 135 -3.37 17.14 6.03
CA SER A 135 -3.18 16.20 7.13
C SER A 135 -1.93 15.36 6.97
N ARG A 136 -1.41 14.85 8.10
CA ARG A 136 -0.33 13.87 8.11
C ARG A 136 -0.78 12.56 7.46
N ILE A 137 0.17 11.75 6.97
CA ILE A 137 -0.10 10.38 6.52
C ILE A 137 -0.90 9.62 7.61
N ASP A 138 -2.11 9.19 7.28
CA ASP A 138 -3.06 8.50 8.17
C ASP A 138 -3.72 7.36 7.39
N ALA A 139 -3.76 6.16 7.95
CA ALA A 139 -4.38 4.99 7.32
C ALA A 139 -5.92 5.00 7.37
N LYS A 140 -6.55 5.84 8.21
CA LYS A 140 -8.01 5.84 8.38
C LYS A 140 -8.79 6.09 7.08
N PRO A 141 -8.42 7.06 6.22
CA PRO A 141 -9.08 7.26 4.93
C PRO A 141 -9.06 5.99 4.06
N TYR A 142 -7.91 5.33 3.96
CA TYR A 142 -7.79 4.08 3.19
C TYR A 142 -8.65 2.95 3.77
N VAL A 143 -8.67 2.78 5.10
CA VAL A 143 -9.52 1.77 5.75
C VAL A 143 -11.02 2.09 5.55
N ARG A 144 -11.40 3.37 5.60
CA ARG A 144 -12.77 3.81 5.31
C ARG A 144 -13.15 3.50 3.85
N TYR A 145 -12.30 3.86 2.90
CA TYR A 145 -12.48 3.55 1.48
C TYR A 145 -12.73 2.06 1.24
N LEU A 146 -11.89 1.18 1.80
CA LEU A 146 -12.06 -0.26 1.65
C LEU A 146 -13.38 -0.73 2.25
N ARG A 147 -13.76 -0.23 3.43
CA ARG A 147 -15.03 -0.59 4.08
C ARG A 147 -16.24 -0.14 3.28
N GLU A 148 -16.22 1.06 2.71
CA GLU A 148 -17.32 1.61 1.93
C GLU A 148 -17.46 0.88 0.59
N LYS A 149 -16.34 0.66 -0.12
CA LYS A 149 -16.32 -0.06 -1.40
C LYS A 149 -16.80 -1.50 -1.28
N LEU A 150 -16.51 -2.16 -0.16
CA LEU A 150 -16.83 -3.58 0.07
C LEU A 150 -18.05 -3.79 0.96
N ALA A 151 -18.66 -2.71 1.46
CA ALA A 151 -19.91 -2.82 2.19
C ALA A 151 -20.94 -3.53 1.31
N PRO A 152 -21.77 -4.43 1.87
CA PRO A 152 -22.86 -5.04 1.12
C PRO A 152 -23.71 -3.92 0.52
N GLN A 153 -23.73 -3.82 -0.80
CA GLN A 153 -24.64 -2.90 -1.47
C GLN A 153 -26.06 -3.42 -1.20
N VAL A 154 -26.85 -2.65 -0.46
CA VAL A 154 -28.28 -2.94 -0.29
C VAL A 154 -28.91 -2.72 -1.65
N VAL A 155 -29.22 -3.82 -2.34
CA VAL A 155 -30.04 -3.84 -3.57
C VAL A 155 -31.50 -3.59 -3.20
#